data_AF-A0A1X7VDM3-F1
#
_entry.id   AF-A0A1X7VDM3-F1
#
_cell.length_a   1.000
_cell.length_b   1.000
_cell.length_c   1.000
_cell.angle_alpha   90.00
_cell.angle_beta   90.00
_cell.angle_gamma   90.00
#
_symmetry.space_group_name_H-M   'P 1'
#
loop_
_entity.id
_entity.type
_entity.pdbx_description
1 polymer ?
#
loop_
_entity_poly.entity_id
_entity_poly.type
_entity_poly.pdbx_seq_one_letter_code
_entity_poly.pdbx_strand_id
1 'polypeptide(L)'
;MAAKEEATTKSEKKKEKVIATPDTTDESIPHPYFELYRHTMLRGANSGSLLTILFAPPILYFRGRRQPREIMYHTAKASVYGMLIGAGLSALATWAVVRKATYEEVFDRSYRLRYNKGQVHMDLVTYGVVGSGAVAGALTTSTMRATGALFGSAVGFGLAVFVHMATKGKD
;
A
#
# COMPACT_ATOMS: atom_id res chain seq x y z
N MET A 1 -7.11 43.21 49.26
CA MET A 1 -7.34 43.45 47.81
C MET A 1 -6.40 42.64 46.91
N ALA A 2 -5.19 42.26 47.34
CA ALA A 2 -4.24 41.46 46.52
C ALA A 2 -4.65 39.99 46.26
N ALA A 3 -5.47 39.36 47.12
CA ALA A 3 -5.85 37.94 46.95
C ALA A 3 -6.91 37.70 45.86
N LYS A 4 -7.57 38.75 45.35
CA LYS A 4 -8.62 38.64 44.33
C LYS A 4 -8.05 38.72 42.91
N GLU A 5 -6.86 39.28 42.74
CA GLU A 5 -6.17 39.41 41.45
C GLU A 5 -5.46 38.11 41.02
N GLU A 6 -4.89 37.36 41.97
CA GLU A 6 -4.20 36.09 41.68
C GLU A 6 -5.15 34.96 41.23
N ALA A 7 -6.41 35.02 41.65
CA ALA A 7 -7.44 34.05 41.25
C ALA A 7 -7.86 34.24 39.79
N THR A 8 -7.87 35.48 39.29
CA THR A 8 -8.19 35.81 37.90
C THR A 8 -7.11 35.35 36.93
N THR A 9 -5.84 35.53 37.27
CA THR A 9 -4.70 35.11 36.41
C THR A 9 -4.56 33.59 36.31
N LYS A 10 -4.92 32.84 37.37
CA LYS A 10 -5.01 31.38 37.32
C LYS A 10 -6.21 30.87 36.52
N SER A 11 -7.29 31.65 36.44
CA SER A 11 -8.47 31.29 35.64
C SER A 11 -8.26 31.49 34.13
N GLU A 12 -7.43 32.46 33.73
CA GLU A 12 -7.06 32.67 32.32
C GLU A 12 -6.04 31.64 31.84
N LYS A 13 -5.01 31.33 32.63
CA LYS A 13 -4.05 30.26 32.26
C LYS A 13 -4.66 28.86 32.21
N LYS A 14 -5.80 28.63 32.87
CA LYS A 14 -6.54 27.36 32.77
C LYS A 14 -7.45 27.30 31.53
N LYS A 15 -7.79 28.45 30.93
CA LYS A 15 -8.53 28.53 29.66
C LYS A 15 -7.61 28.49 28.43
N GLU A 16 -6.34 28.84 28.58
CA GLU A 16 -5.32 28.71 27.52
C GLU A 16 -4.59 27.34 27.53
N LYS A 17 -5.17 26.36 28.23
CA LYS A 17 -4.90 24.95 28.01
C LYS A 17 -6.18 24.21 27.64
N VAL A 18 -7.06 24.92 26.92
CA VAL A 18 -7.91 24.27 25.92
C VAL A 18 -6.93 23.74 24.89
N ILE A 19 -6.54 22.48 25.10
CA ILE A 19 -6.08 21.59 24.05
C ILE A 19 -6.92 21.98 22.85
N ALA A 20 -6.29 22.52 21.81
CA ALA A 20 -6.91 22.62 20.52
C ALA A 20 -7.28 21.19 20.14
N THR A 21 -8.45 20.76 20.55
CA THR A 21 -9.19 19.71 19.88
C THR A 21 -9.47 20.35 18.53
N PRO A 22 -8.83 19.87 17.46
CA PRO A 22 -9.15 20.38 16.13
C PRO A 22 -10.66 20.29 15.96
N ASP A 23 -11.18 21.43 15.51
CA ASP A 23 -12.58 21.67 15.23
C ASP A 23 -13.18 20.50 14.44
N THR A 24 -14.38 20.10 14.83
CA THR A 24 -15.07 18.87 14.44
C THR A 24 -15.64 18.93 13.01
N THR A 25 -14.76 19.19 12.03
CA THR A 25 -14.97 18.87 10.61
C THR A 25 -13.79 18.14 9.97
N ASP A 26 -12.73 17.83 10.73
CA ASP A 26 -11.70 16.91 10.28
C ASP A 26 -12.30 15.49 10.22
N GLU A 27 -12.40 14.91 9.02
CA GLU A 27 -12.60 13.48 8.85
C GLU A 27 -11.52 12.75 9.65
N SER A 28 -11.83 12.39 10.90
CA SER A 28 -10.90 11.73 11.79
C SER A 28 -10.41 10.46 11.13
N ILE A 29 -9.15 10.46 10.68
CA ILE A 29 -8.50 9.27 10.16
C ILE A 29 -8.28 8.37 11.38
N PRO A 30 -9.03 7.24 11.52
CA PRO A 30 -9.04 6.50 12.78
C PRO A 30 -7.66 5.93 13.11
N HIS A 31 -6.89 5.54 12.07
CA HIS A 31 -5.60 4.89 12.18
C HIS A 31 -4.61 5.39 11.09
N PRO A 32 -4.01 6.57 11.24
CA PRO A 32 -3.17 7.19 10.19
C PRO A 32 -1.89 6.39 9.91
N TYR A 33 -1.30 5.78 10.93
CA TYR A 33 -0.16 4.88 10.77
C TYR A 33 -0.53 3.66 9.92
N PHE A 34 -1.66 3.01 10.23
CA PHE A 34 -2.08 1.80 9.53
C PHE A 34 -2.37 2.07 8.06
N GLU A 35 -3.04 3.19 7.75
CA GLU A 35 -3.32 3.60 6.38
C GLU A 35 -2.03 3.83 5.58
N LEU A 36 -1.05 4.52 6.18
CA LEU A 36 0.26 4.75 5.57
C LEU A 36 1.04 3.44 5.32
N TYR A 37 1.04 2.52 6.29
CA TYR A 37 1.69 1.21 6.13
C TYR A 37 1.02 0.39 5.03
N ARG A 38 -0.31 0.25 5.07
CA ARG A 38 -1.07 -0.49 4.06
C ARG A 38 -0.76 0.02 2.66
N HIS A 39 -0.82 1.34 2.48
CA HIS A 39 -0.58 1.97 1.18
C HIS A 39 0.82 1.70 0.64
N THR A 40 1.81 1.90 1.51
CA THR A 40 3.21 1.77 1.12
C THR A 40 3.56 0.31 0.88
N MET A 41 3.02 -0.62 1.66
CA MET A 41 3.13 -2.06 1.43
C MET A 41 2.50 -2.49 0.11
N LEU A 42 1.31 -1.98 -0.23
CA LEU A 42 0.63 -2.28 -1.49
C LEU A 42 1.47 -1.81 -2.70
N ARG A 43 2.05 -0.60 -2.61
CA ARG A 43 2.97 -0.07 -3.62
C ARG A 43 4.25 -0.87 -3.73
N GLY A 44 4.80 -1.29 -2.60
CA GLY A 44 5.93 -2.20 -2.53
C GLY A 44 5.65 -3.52 -3.24
N ALA A 45 4.50 -4.12 -2.94
CA ALA A 45 4.03 -5.35 -3.56
C ALA A 45 3.86 -5.22 -5.08
N ASN A 46 3.20 -4.15 -5.54
CA ASN A 46 3.04 -3.83 -6.97
C ASN A 46 4.40 -3.70 -7.67
N SER A 47 5.32 -2.93 -7.08
CA SER A 47 6.65 -2.67 -7.66
C SER A 47 7.51 -3.94 -7.70
N GLY A 48 7.53 -4.70 -6.61
CA GLY A 48 8.27 -5.95 -6.51
C GLY A 48 7.74 -7.01 -7.48
N SER A 49 6.42 -7.14 -7.59
CA SER A 49 5.81 -8.04 -8.57
C SER A 49 6.10 -7.59 -10.01
N LEU A 50 5.94 -6.30 -10.32
CA LEU A 50 6.21 -5.75 -11.65
C LEU A 50 7.64 -6.04 -12.11
N LEU A 51 8.63 -5.83 -11.25
CA LEU A 51 10.04 -6.12 -11.57
C LEU A 51 10.22 -7.60 -11.93
N THR A 52 9.63 -8.51 -11.16
CA THR A 52 9.75 -9.95 -11.47
C THR A 52 9.04 -10.34 -12.76
N ILE A 53 7.87 -9.78 -13.07
CA ILE A 53 7.16 -10.06 -14.33
C ILE A 53 8.00 -9.57 -15.52
N LEU A 54 8.68 -8.43 -15.39
CA LEU A 54 9.50 -7.86 -16.45
C LEU A 54 10.81 -8.63 -16.67
N PHE A 55 11.49 -9.01 -15.58
CA PHE A 55 12.84 -9.60 -15.67
C PHE A 55 12.85 -11.13 -15.64
N ALA A 56 11.89 -11.82 -14.99
CA ALA A 56 11.95 -13.27 -14.86
C ALA A 56 11.79 -14.01 -16.21
N PRO A 57 10.85 -13.66 -17.12
CA PRO A 57 10.72 -14.35 -18.40
C PRO A 57 11.98 -14.36 -19.26
N PRO A 58 12.65 -13.21 -19.55
CA PRO A 58 13.88 -13.23 -20.33
C PRO A 58 15.00 -13.99 -19.62
N ILE A 59 15.16 -13.82 -18.30
CA ILE A 59 16.18 -14.56 -17.53
C ILE A 59 15.95 -16.08 -17.62
N LEU A 60 14.71 -16.54 -17.46
CA LEU A 60 14.36 -17.96 -17.55
C LEU A 60 14.59 -18.51 -18.96
N TYR A 61 14.25 -17.73 -19.98
CA TYR A 61 14.50 -18.07 -21.38
C TYR A 61 16.00 -18.25 -21.67
N PHE A 62 16.84 -17.29 -21.25
CA PHE A 62 18.29 -17.38 -21.39
C PHE A 62 18.92 -18.51 -20.57
N ARG A 63 18.29 -18.91 -19.46
CA ARG A 63 18.70 -20.07 -18.64
C ARG A 63 18.26 -21.43 -19.23
N GLY A 64 17.73 -21.45 -20.45
CA GLY A 64 17.42 -22.67 -21.18
C GLY A 64 16.00 -23.20 -20.99
N ARG A 65 15.13 -22.50 -20.25
CA ARG A 65 13.70 -22.84 -20.19
C ARG A 65 13.05 -22.39 -21.49
N ARG A 66 12.61 -23.33 -22.33
CA ARG A 66 11.97 -23.03 -23.62
C ARG A 66 10.47 -23.27 -23.65
N GLN A 67 9.95 -24.01 -22.68
CA GLN A 67 8.52 -24.27 -22.60
C GLN A 67 7.80 -23.06 -21.99
N PRO A 68 6.82 -22.45 -22.68
CA PRO A 68 6.15 -21.24 -22.19
C PRO A 68 5.44 -21.49 -20.85
N ARG A 69 4.85 -22.68 -20.66
CA ARG A 69 4.20 -23.06 -19.41
C ARG A 69 5.16 -23.07 -18.22
N GLU A 70 6.39 -23.55 -18.41
CA GLU A 70 7.40 -23.53 -17.35
C GLU A 70 7.86 -22.12 -17.04
N ILE A 71 8.07 -21.28 -18.07
CA ILE A 71 8.45 -19.88 -17.90
C ILE A 71 7.36 -19.15 -17.10
N MET A 72 6.09 -19.33 -17.45
CA MET A 72 4.96 -18.71 -16.74
C MET A 72 4.87 -19.19 -15.29
N TYR A 73 5.01 -20.49 -15.04
CA TYR A 73 4.99 -21.04 -13.68
C TYR A 73 6.11 -20.47 -12.80
N HIS A 74 7.34 -20.47 -13.31
CA HIS A 74 8.49 -19.93 -12.59
C HIS A 74 8.43 -18.41 -12.43
N THR A 75 7.87 -17.70 -13.40
CA THR A 75 7.61 -16.26 -13.31
C THR A 75 6.58 -15.97 -12.23
N ALA A 76 5.45 -16.67 -12.21
CA ALA A 76 4.43 -16.47 -11.18
C ALA A 76 4.98 -16.77 -9.77
N LYS A 77 5.80 -17.82 -9.63
CA LYS A 77 6.51 -18.10 -8.38
C LYS A 77 7.49 -16.99 -8.02
N ALA A 78 8.27 -16.48 -8.98
CA ALA A 78 9.16 -15.34 -8.76
C ALA A 78 8.37 -14.10 -8.33
N SER A 79 7.19 -13.87 -8.90
CA SER A 79 6.31 -12.76 -8.53
C SER A 79 5.78 -12.83 -7.11
N VAL A 80 5.55 -14.02 -6.56
CA VAL A 80 5.27 -14.14 -5.12
C VAL A 80 6.43 -13.62 -4.29
N TYR A 81 7.67 -14.05 -4.60
CA TYR A 81 8.84 -13.58 -3.86
C TYR A 81 9.07 -12.08 -4.05
N GLY A 82 8.95 -11.57 -5.29
CA GLY A 82 9.07 -10.15 -5.60
C GLY A 82 8.05 -9.31 -4.84
N MET A 83 6.78 -9.76 -4.83
CA MET A 83 5.70 -9.12 -4.08
C MET A 83 6.02 -9.08 -2.57
N LEU A 84 6.42 -10.21 -1.98
CA LEU A 84 6.73 -10.29 -0.55
C LEU A 84 7.94 -9.43 -0.17
N ILE A 85 9.02 -9.50 -0.96
CA ILE A 85 10.23 -8.69 -0.74
C ILE A 85 9.89 -7.20 -0.89
N GLY A 86 9.16 -6.83 -1.95
CA GLY A 86 8.75 -5.45 -2.19
C GLY A 86 7.87 -4.88 -1.08
N ALA A 87 6.89 -5.66 -0.61
CA ALA A 87 6.04 -5.29 0.52
C ALA A 87 6.86 -5.14 1.81
N GLY A 88 7.75 -6.08 2.10
CA GLY A 88 8.60 -6.06 3.28
C GLY A 88 9.58 -4.89 3.30
N LEU A 89 10.29 -4.64 2.20
CA LEU A 89 11.17 -3.48 2.05
C LEU A 89 10.42 -2.17 2.22
N SER A 90 9.20 -2.09 1.69
CA SER A 90 8.36 -0.89 1.80
C SER A 90 7.82 -0.68 3.21
N ALA A 91 7.48 -1.75 3.93
CA ALA A 91 7.13 -1.68 5.35
C ALA A 91 8.32 -1.21 6.20
N LEU A 92 9.52 -1.74 5.95
CA LEU A 92 10.75 -1.33 6.63
C LEU A 92 11.10 0.13 6.34
N ALA A 93 10.97 0.57 5.09
CA ALA A 93 11.17 1.96 4.71
C ALA A 93 10.16 2.88 5.41
N THR A 94 8.89 2.48 5.45
CA THR A 94 7.85 3.23 6.17
C THR A 94 8.16 3.31 7.66
N TRP A 95 8.55 2.20 8.28
CA TRP A 95 8.95 2.18 9.69
C TRP A 95 10.14 3.09 9.98
N ALA A 96 11.17 3.07 9.13
CA ALA A 96 12.35 3.90 9.28
C ALA A 96 12.04 5.41 9.21
N VAL A 97 11.01 5.79 8.46
CA VAL A 97 10.50 7.16 8.34
C VAL A 97 9.59 7.53 9.50
N VAL A 98 8.61 6.66 9.81
CA VAL A 98 7.59 6.89 10.85
C VAL A 98 8.21 7.00 12.23
N ARG A 99 9.24 6.21 12.55
CA ARG A 99 9.91 6.24 13.87
C ARG A 99 10.58 7.59 14.20
N LYS A 100 10.77 8.45 13.19
CA LYS A 100 11.39 9.78 13.32
C LYS A 100 10.38 10.92 13.18
N ALA A 101 9.13 10.61 12.83
CA ALA A 101 8.11 11.60 12.49
C ALA A 101 7.20 11.89 13.68
N THR A 102 6.67 13.10 13.78
CA THR A 102 5.63 13.42 14.77
C THR A 102 4.27 12.89 14.33
N TYR A 103 3.30 12.87 15.26
CA TYR A 103 1.94 12.46 14.93
C TYR A 103 1.30 13.39 13.88
N GLU A 104 1.48 14.71 13.99
CA GLU A 104 0.93 15.65 13.00
C GLU A 104 1.51 15.42 11.61
N GLU A 105 2.81 15.12 11.49
CA GLU A 105 3.44 14.83 10.20
C GLU A 105 2.91 13.54 9.56
N VAL A 106 2.65 12.51 10.36
CA VAL A 106 2.05 11.26 9.87
C VAL A 106 0.60 11.49 9.48
N PHE A 107 -0.13 12.30 10.26
CA PHE A 107 -1.50 12.69 9.96
C PHE A 107 -1.60 13.46 8.64
N ASP A 108 -0.80 14.51 8.43
CA ASP A 108 -0.77 15.27 7.16
C ASP A 108 -0.47 14.38 5.96
N ARG A 109 0.50 13.46 6.10
CA ARG A 109 0.80 12.49 5.04
C ARG A 109 -0.37 11.57 4.75
N SER A 110 -1.02 11.03 5.78
CA SER A 110 -2.20 10.17 5.61
C SER A 110 -3.39 10.91 5.00
N TYR A 111 -3.58 12.17 5.38
CA TYR A 111 -4.57 13.06 4.79
C TYR A 111 -4.31 13.26 3.30
N ARG A 112 -3.10 13.68 2.93
CA ARG A 112 -2.71 13.85 1.52
C ARG A 112 -2.83 12.56 0.69
N LEU A 113 -2.59 11.41 1.30
CA LEU A 113 -2.75 10.10 0.65
C LEU A 113 -4.21 9.83 0.29
N ARG A 114 -5.12 10.08 1.22
CA ARG A 114 -6.56 9.83 1.07
C ARG A 114 -7.21 10.73 0.02
N TYR A 115 -6.78 11.98 -0.08
CA TYR A 115 -7.30 12.94 -1.06
C TYR A 115 -6.61 12.86 -2.43
N ASN A 116 -5.55 12.06 -2.56
CA ASN A 116 -4.91 11.86 -3.86
C ASN A 116 -5.68 10.83 -4.69
N LYS A 117 -6.61 11.33 -5.52
CA LYS A 117 -7.46 10.52 -6.42
C LYS A 117 -6.68 9.49 -7.24
N GLY A 118 -5.48 9.83 -7.72
CA GLY A 118 -4.67 8.91 -8.51
C GLY A 118 -4.18 7.70 -7.70
N GLN A 119 -3.90 7.89 -6.41
CA GLN A 119 -3.47 6.80 -5.52
C GLN A 119 -4.64 5.91 -5.12
N VAL A 120 -5.78 6.53 -4.80
CA VAL A 120 -7.02 5.79 -4.49
C VAL A 120 -7.47 4.95 -5.70
N HIS A 121 -7.42 5.51 -6.91
CA HIS A 121 -7.74 4.78 -8.14
C HIS A 121 -6.79 3.61 -8.37
N MET A 122 -5.48 3.81 -8.18
CA MET A 122 -4.50 2.74 -8.28
C MET A 122 -4.80 1.59 -7.31
N ASP A 123 -5.14 1.89 -6.06
CA ASP A 123 -5.43 0.87 -5.05
C ASP A 123 -6.70 0.07 -5.40
N LEU A 124 -7.74 0.75 -5.87
CA LEU A 124 -8.96 0.11 -6.37
C LEU A 124 -8.67 -0.82 -7.54
N VAL A 125 -7.88 -0.37 -8.52
CA VAL A 125 -7.43 -1.20 -9.64
C VAL A 125 -6.61 -2.39 -9.14
N THR A 126 -5.69 -2.18 -8.19
CA THR A 126 -4.93 -3.27 -7.58
C THR A 126 -5.84 -4.30 -6.94
N TYR A 127 -6.85 -3.91 -6.14
CA TYR A 127 -7.77 -4.87 -5.55
C TYR A 127 -8.57 -5.65 -6.61
N GLY A 128 -9.05 -4.99 -7.66
CA GLY A 128 -9.77 -5.63 -8.75
C GLY A 128 -8.90 -6.63 -9.52
N VAL A 129 -7.66 -6.27 -9.86
CA VAL A 129 -6.75 -7.12 -10.64
C VAL A 129 -6.18 -8.25 -9.79
N VAL A 130 -5.83 -8.00 -8.53
CA VAL A 130 -5.35 -9.03 -7.59
C VAL A 130 -6.46 -10.03 -7.30
N GLY A 131 -7.70 -9.56 -7.06
CA GLY A 131 -8.86 -10.41 -6.82
C GLY A 131 -9.21 -11.29 -8.04
N SER A 132 -9.29 -10.69 -9.23
CA SER A 132 -9.56 -11.44 -10.46
C SER A 132 -8.41 -12.40 -10.80
N GLY A 133 -7.16 -11.98 -10.58
CA GLY A 133 -5.97 -12.83 -10.70
C GLY A 133 -6.04 -14.05 -9.77
N ALA A 134 -6.43 -13.85 -8.50
CA ALA A 134 -6.57 -14.93 -7.54
C ALA A 134 -7.64 -15.95 -7.98
N VAL A 135 -8.80 -15.48 -8.44
CA VAL A 135 -9.87 -16.36 -8.94
C VAL A 135 -9.40 -17.13 -10.17
N ALA A 136 -8.82 -16.45 -11.16
CA ALA A 136 -8.29 -17.09 -12.37
C ALA A 136 -7.20 -18.13 -12.04
N GLY A 137 -6.28 -17.80 -11.14
CA GLY A 137 -5.23 -18.70 -10.69
C GLY A 137 -5.78 -19.94 -9.96
N ALA A 138 -6.81 -19.77 -9.13
CA ALA A 138 -7.46 -20.87 -8.43
C ALA A 138 -8.18 -21.82 -9.39
N LEU A 139 -8.82 -21.29 -10.44
CA LEU A 139 -9.56 -22.08 -11.43
C LEU A 139 -8.63 -22.82 -12.40
N THR A 140 -7.47 -22.26 -12.72
CA THR A 140 -6.50 -22.87 -13.65
C THR A 140 -5.67 -24.00 -13.03
N THR A 141 -5.58 -24.07 -11.70
CA THR A 141 -4.78 -25.06 -10.99
C THR A 141 -5.67 -26.14 -10.37
N SER A 142 -5.71 -27.33 -10.95
CA SER A 142 -6.59 -28.43 -10.52
C SER A 142 -6.19 -29.09 -9.19
N THR A 143 -4.90 -29.09 -8.85
CA THR A 143 -4.35 -29.84 -7.70
C THR A 143 -4.21 -29.01 -6.43
N MET A 144 -4.01 -27.69 -6.53
CA MET A 144 -3.87 -26.80 -5.36
C MET A 144 -4.45 -25.42 -5.66
N ARG A 145 -5.76 -25.26 -5.45
CA ARG A 145 -6.49 -24.00 -5.68
C ARG A 145 -5.88 -22.81 -4.91
N ALA A 146 -5.42 -23.04 -3.67
CA ALA A 146 -4.80 -22.00 -2.85
C ALA A 146 -3.47 -21.50 -3.44
N THR A 147 -2.62 -22.40 -3.94
CA THR A 147 -1.36 -22.04 -4.59
C THR A 147 -1.63 -21.31 -5.91
N GLY A 148 -2.60 -21.78 -6.68
CA GLY A 148 -3.07 -21.11 -7.89
C GLY A 148 -3.55 -19.68 -7.58
N ALA A 149 -4.37 -19.51 -6.54
CA ALA A 149 -4.85 -18.21 -6.10
C ALA A 149 -3.69 -17.27 -5.73
N LEU A 150 -2.70 -17.76 -4.98
CA LEU A 150 -1.53 -16.98 -4.58
C LEU A 150 -0.69 -16.53 -5.78
N PHE A 151 -0.47 -17.42 -6.75
CA PHE A 151 0.27 -17.11 -7.97
C PHE A 151 -0.49 -16.11 -8.84
N GLY A 152 -1.80 -16.32 -9.00
CA GLY A 152 -2.67 -15.41 -9.71
C GLY A 152 -2.74 -14.02 -9.06
N SER A 153 -2.84 -13.95 -7.73
CA SER A 153 -2.82 -12.69 -6.99
C SER A 153 -1.48 -11.97 -7.15
N ALA A 154 -0.37 -12.70 -7.04
CA ALA A 154 0.98 -12.13 -7.15
C ALA A 154 1.24 -11.55 -8.53
N VAL A 155 0.87 -12.27 -9.60
CA VAL A 155 0.91 -11.73 -10.98
C VAL A 155 -0.02 -10.51 -11.11
N GLY A 156 -1.20 -10.57 -10.48
CA GLY A 156 -2.16 -9.47 -10.43
C GLY A 156 -1.59 -8.17 -9.87
N PHE A 157 -0.73 -8.21 -8.83
CA PHE A 157 -0.06 -7.02 -8.30
C PHE A 157 0.80 -6.31 -9.37
N GLY A 158 1.53 -7.06 -10.18
CA GLY A 158 2.35 -6.45 -11.25
C GLY A 158 1.49 -5.98 -12.43
N LEU A 159 0.46 -6.75 -12.81
CA LEU A 159 -0.46 -6.37 -13.89
C LEU A 159 -1.33 -5.15 -13.54
N ALA A 160 -1.63 -4.93 -12.26
CA ALA A 160 -2.39 -3.77 -11.81
C ALA A 160 -1.77 -2.45 -12.25
N VAL A 161 -0.43 -2.37 -12.32
CA VAL A 161 0.27 -1.18 -12.80
C VAL A 161 -0.04 -0.93 -14.27
N PHE A 162 0.01 -1.95 -15.11
CA PHE A 162 -0.34 -1.83 -16.53
C PHE A 162 -1.81 -1.48 -16.74
N VAL A 163 -2.72 -2.09 -15.97
CA VAL A 163 -4.16 -1.78 -16.03
C VAL A 163 -4.42 -0.35 -15.59
N HIS A 164 -3.75 0.14 -14.55
CA HIS A 164 -3.84 1.53 -14.12
C HIS A 164 -3.35 2.48 -15.23
N MET A 165 -2.21 2.18 -15.87
CA MET A 165 -1.71 2.98 -16.99
C MET A 165 -2.69 2.99 -18.17
N ALA A 166 -3.32 1.86 -18.48
CA ALA A 166 -4.30 1.75 -19.56
C ALA A 166 -5.63 2.48 -19.25
N THR A 167 -6.03 2.56 -17.98
CA THR A 167 -7.27 3.25 -17.58
C THR A 167 -7.10 4.75 -17.44
N LYS A 168 -5.90 5.22 -17.05
CA LYS A 168 -5.60 6.65 -16.89
C LYS A 168 -5.64 7.46 -18.20
N GLY A 169 -5.50 6.81 -19.36
CA GLY A 169 -5.54 7.49 -20.67
C GLY A 169 -6.94 7.76 -21.23
N LYS A 170 -8.02 7.52 -20.46
CA LYS A 170 -9.41 7.69 -20.90
C LYS A 170 -10.14 8.90 -20.28
N ASP A 171 -9.46 9.62 -19.39
CA ASP A 171 -9.95 10.86 -18.75
C ASP A 171 -9.27 12.08 -19.38
#